data_AF-A0A380TNB3-F1
#
_entry.id   AF-A0A380TNB3-F1
#
_cell.length_a   1.000
_cell.length_b   1.000
_cell.length_c   1.000
_cell.angle_alpha   90.00
_cell.angle_beta   90.00
_cell.angle_gamma   90.00
#
_symmetry.space_group_name_H-M   'P 1'
#
loop_
_entity.id
_entity.type
_entity.pdbx_description
1 polymer ?
#
loop_
_entity_poly.entity_id
_entity_poly.type
_entity_poly.pdbx_seq_one_letter_code
_entity_poly.pdbx_strand_id
1 'polypeptide(L)'
;MNLLPWRIELFKQKSRRLLLQTSVVSIVLCLTCFILNAINQHFEQQLAEKQNEQQKYQATLNILNTQIAQLRQQTTPQTKQIPIQTEQVLNIIQMLSELPLTQGEIQHFELQKDRISLEGIAVNQKEFEQLQPYIVQYFPDIRLNQFVPKSNNELQFKFEQGNKE
;
A
#
# COMPACT_ATOMS: atom_id res chain seq x y z
N MET A 1 -76.14 49.71 52.40
CA MET A 1 -75.40 48.44 52.57
C MET A 1 -74.32 48.37 51.49
N ASN A 2 -73.04 48.43 51.86
CA ASN A 2 -71.92 48.58 50.92
C ASN A 2 -71.53 47.24 50.30
N LEU A 3 -71.87 47.01 49.03
CA LEU A 3 -71.67 45.74 48.30
C LEU A 3 -70.37 45.68 47.49
N LEU A 4 -69.48 46.66 47.66
CA LEU A 4 -68.19 46.74 46.95
C LEU A 4 -67.12 45.70 47.38
N PRO A 5 -66.95 45.30 48.66
CA PRO A 5 -65.85 44.40 49.04
C PRO A 5 -66.00 42.99 48.45
N TRP A 6 -67.24 42.48 48.38
CA TRP A 6 -67.61 41.20 47.74
C TRP A 6 -67.05 41.09 46.31
N ARG A 7 -67.18 42.14 45.49
CA ARG A 7 -66.85 42.06 44.06
C ARG A 7 -65.34 42.01 43.84
N ILE A 8 -64.60 42.71 44.69
CA ILE A 8 -63.14 42.76 44.66
C ILE A 8 -62.58 41.40 45.10
N GLU A 9 -63.19 40.75 46.09
CA GLU A 9 -62.80 39.41 46.55
C GLU A 9 -63.02 38.34 45.48
N LEU A 10 -64.17 38.35 44.80
CA LEU A 10 -64.47 37.46 43.67
C LEU A 10 -63.51 37.66 42.49
N PHE A 11 -63.15 38.90 42.16
CA PHE A 11 -62.19 39.19 41.10
C PHE A 11 -60.78 38.73 41.46
N LYS A 12 -60.35 38.94 42.72
CA LYS A 12 -59.05 38.46 43.23
C LYS A 12 -58.94 36.93 43.19
N GLN A 13 -60.00 36.21 43.55
CA GLN A 13 -60.00 34.73 43.47
C GLN A 13 -59.90 34.23 42.03
N LYS A 14 -60.67 34.81 41.10
CA LYS A 14 -60.59 34.44 39.66
C LYS A 14 -59.23 34.79 39.06
N SER A 15 -58.68 35.96 39.36
CA SER A 15 -57.36 36.39 38.89
C SER A 15 -56.23 35.49 39.43
N ARG A 16 -56.26 35.11 40.71
CA ARG A 16 -55.30 34.15 41.28
C ARG A 16 -55.38 32.78 40.60
N ARG A 17 -56.59 32.31 40.29
CA ARG A 17 -56.78 31.03 39.57
C ARG A 17 -56.20 31.09 38.15
N LEU A 18 -56.42 32.19 37.43
CA LEU A 18 -55.83 32.40 36.09
C LEU A 18 -54.31 32.46 36.16
N LEU A 19 -53.74 33.21 37.11
CA LEU A 19 -52.29 33.31 37.30
C LEU A 19 -51.66 31.96 37.64
N LEU A 20 -52.32 31.14 38.46
CA LEU A 20 -51.87 29.78 38.75
C LEU A 20 -51.93 28.89 37.50
N GLN A 21 -53.01 28.96 36.72
CA GLN A 21 -53.14 28.20 35.48
C GLN A 21 -52.09 28.59 34.45
N THR A 22 -51.84 29.89 34.23
CA THR A 22 -50.81 30.36 33.30
C THR A 22 -49.40 30.02 33.78
N SER A 23 -49.16 30.07 35.09
CA SER A 23 -47.88 29.67 35.69
C SER A 23 -47.60 28.18 35.46
N VAL A 24 -48.58 27.31 35.71
CA VAL A 24 -48.46 25.86 35.47
C VAL A 24 -48.18 25.58 33.99
N VAL A 25 -48.91 26.22 33.07
CA VAL A 25 -48.68 26.07 31.62
C VAL A 25 -47.29 26.54 31.23
N SER A 26 -46.82 27.67 31.76
CA SER A 26 -45.47 28.17 31.49
C SER A 26 -44.38 27.23 32.01
N ILE A 27 -44.57 26.64 33.19
CA ILE A 27 -43.63 25.66 33.76
C ILE A 27 -43.57 24.42 32.88
N VAL A 28 -44.72 23.89 32.44
CA VAL A 28 -44.78 22.73 31.54
C VAL A 28 -44.08 23.02 30.22
N LEU A 29 -44.31 24.20 29.63
CA LEU A 29 -43.63 24.61 28.40
C LEU A 29 -42.11 24.69 28.59
N CYS A 30 -41.63 25.32 29.66
CA CYS A 30 -40.20 25.38 29.96
C CYS A 30 -39.58 23.99 30.13
N LEU A 31 -40.26 23.08 30.84
CA LEU A 31 -39.80 21.70 31.01
C LEU A 31 -39.72 20.96 29.66
N THR A 32 -40.74 21.10 28.80
CA THR A 32 -40.72 20.48 27.46
C THR A 32 -39.59 21.02 26.59
N CYS A 33 -39.33 22.33 26.59
CA CYS A 33 -38.21 22.93 25.86
C CYS A 33 -36.86 22.44 26.39
N PHE A 34 -36.69 22.31 27.71
CA PHE A 34 -35.46 21.81 28.31
C PHE A 34 -35.19 20.35 27.91
N ILE A 35 -36.21 19.49 27.97
CA ILE A 35 -36.11 18.09 27.57
C ILE A 35 -35.78 17.96 26.08
N LEU A 36 -36.46 18.72 25.21
CA LEU A 36 -36.19 18.73 23.77
C LEU A 36 -34.75 19.16 23.47
N ASN A 37 -34.23 20.17 24.17
CA ASN A 37 -32.86 20.61 23.97
C ASN A 37 -31.84 19.56 24.45
N ALA A 38 -32.08 18.92 25.60
CA ALA A 38 -31.23 17.83 26.09
C ALA A 38 -31.20 16.64 25.13
N ILE A 39 -32.36 16.27 24.56
CA ILE A 39 -32.47 15.22 23.55
C ILE A 39 -31.71 15.61 22.28
N ASN A 40 -31.86 16.86 21.82
CA ASN A 40 -31.18 17.34 20.62
C ASN A 40 -29.65 17.28 20.77
N GLN A 41 -29.11 17.71 21.92
CA GLN A 41 -27.68 17.60 22.21
C GLN A 41 -27.19 16.15 22.21
N HIS A 42 -27.99 15.23 22.75
CA HIS A 42 -27.64 13.81 22.78
C HIS A 42 -27.63 13.19 21.36
N PHE A 43 -28.53 13.62 20.47
CA PHE A 43 -28.53 13.18 19.07
C PHE A 43 -27.36 13.77 18.27
N GLU A 44 -27.02 15.05 18.47
CA GLU A 44 -25.85 15.68 17.86
C GLU A 44 -24.55 14.96 18.24
N GLN A 45 -24.39 14.60 19.52
CA GLN A 45 -23.23 13.84 20.00
C GLN A 45 -23.14 12.46 19.35
N GLN A 46 -24.23 11.69 19.31
CA GLN A 46 -24.24 10.39 18.64
C GLN A 46 -23.96 10.50 17.14
N LEU A 47 -24.47 11.54 16.48
CA LEU A 47 -24.21 11.76 15.06
C LEU A 47 -22.71 12.08 14.82
N ALA A 48 -22.12 12.92 15.66
CA ALA A 48 -20.70 13.25 15.60
C ALA A 48 -19.80 12.03 15.86
N GLU A 49 -20.17 11.17 16.81
CA GLU A 49 -19.45 9.91 17.08
C GLU A 49 -19.50 8.98 15.86
N LYS A 50 -20.68 8.79 15.27
CA LYS A 50 -20.86 7.95 14.08
C LYS A 50 -20.09 8.48 12.86
N GLN A 51 -20.08 9.79 12.66
CA GLN A 51 -19.27 10.41 11.60
C GLN A 51 -17.77 10.21 11.86
N ASN A 52 -17.31 10.37 13.10
CA ASN A 52 -15.91 10.13 13.46
C ASN A 52 -15.49 8.67 13.25
N GLU A 53 -16.35 7.70 13.60
CA GLU A 53 -16.10 6.28 13.32
C GLU A 53 -15.95 6.04 11.81
N GLN A 54 -16.87 6.58 10.99
CA GLN A 54 -16.78 6.43 9.53
C GLN A 54 -15.50 7.04 8.96
N GLN A 55 -15.09 8.21 9.42
CA GLN A 55 -13.84 8.85 8.97
C GLN A 55 -12.62 8.00 9.35
N LYS A 56 -12.60 7.41 10.56
CA LYS A 56 -11.54 6.49 10.97
C LYS A 56 -11.47 5.26 10.07
N TYR A 57 -12.61 4.66 9.73
CA TYR A 57 -12.65 3.53 8.81
C TYR A 57 -12.12 3.92 7.42
N GLN A 58 -12.56 5.05 6.85
CA GLN A 58 -12.07 5.52 5.56
C GLN A 58 -10.56 5.79 5.57
N ALA A 59 -10.05 6.45 6.61
CA ALA A 59 -8.62 6.70 6.76
C ALA A 59 -7.83 5.37 6.83
N THR A 60 -8.34 4.40 7.59
CA THR A 60 -7.72 3.06 7.69
C THR A 60 -7.72 2.34 6.34
N LEU A 61 -8.83 2.38 5.59
CA LEU A 61 -8.92 1.78 4.25
C LEU A 61 -7.94 2.43 3.27
N ASN A 62 -7.77 3.75 3.32
CA ASN A 62 -6.81 4.45 2.48
C ASN A 62 -5.37 4.04 2.80
N ILE A 63 -5.03 3.92 4.09
CA ILE A 63 -3.71 3.43 4.53
C ILE A 63 -3.48 2.00 4.03
N LEU A 64 -4.46 1.10 4.22
CA LEU A 64 -4.35 -0.29 3.79
C LEU A 64 -4.22 -0.42 2.27
N ASN A 65 -5.01 0.33 1.49
CA ASN A 65 -4.89 0.34 0.03
C ASN A 65 -3.51 0.82 -0.41
N THR A 66 -2.95 1.82 0.26
CA THR A 66 -1.61 2.32 -0.02
C THR A 66 -0.55 1.27 0.30
N GLN A 67 -0.66 0.60 1.44
CA GLN A 67 0.25 -0.50 1.82
C GLN A 67 0.14 -1.68 0.85
N ILE A 68 -1.06 -2.06 0.43
CA ILE A 68 -1.28 -3.09 -0.59
C ILE A 68 -0.65 -2.67 -1.92
N ALA A 69 -0.79 -1.41 -2.33
CA ALA A 69 -0.17 -0.90 -3.55
C ALA A 69 1.36 -0.95 -3.47
N GLN A 70 1.96 -0.58 -2.33
CA GLN A 70 3.39 -0.68 -2.10
C GLN A 70 3.88 -2.12 -2.10
N LEU A 71 3.19 -3.03 -1.41
CA LEU A 71 3.49 -4.47 -1.41
C LEU A 71 3.35 -5.05 -2.82
N ARG A 72 2.35 -4.64 -3.59
CA ARG A 72 2.22 -5.02 -5.00
C ARG A 72 3.35 -4.46 -5.84
N GLN A 73 3.83 -3.25 -5.61
CA GLN A 73 5.00 -2.74 -6.33
C GLN A 73 6.28 -3.51 -5.99
N GLN A 74 6.43 -3.95 -4.73
CA GLN A 74 7.54 -4.80 -4.30
C GLN A 74 7.44 -6.24 -4.83
N THR A 75 6.22 -6.76 -4.99
CA THR A 75 5.96 -8.16 -5.39
C THR A 75 5.47 -8.32 -6.83
N THR A 76 5.32 -7.24 -7.59
CA THR A 76 5.14 -7.29 -9.05
C THR A 76 6.54 -7.28 -9.64
N PRO A 77 7.15 -8.45 -9.92
CA PRO A 77 8.22 -8.47 -10.91
C PRO A 77 7.61 -7.87 -12.17
N GLN A 78 8.12 -6.72 -12.61
CA GLN A 78 7.78 -6.12 -13.90
C GLN A 78 8.13 -7.04 -15.09
N THR A 79 8.69 -8.21 -14.82
CA THR A 79 8.80 -9.29 -15.78
C THR A 79 7.41 -9.85 -16.04
N LYS A 80 6.74 -9.30 -17.06
CA LYS A 80 6.00 -10.18 -17.99
C LYS A 80 6.96 -11.32 -18.29
N GLN A 81 6.77 -12.48 -17.65
CA GLN A 81 7.50 -13.69 -18.00
C GLN A 81 7.00 -14.05 -19.39
N ILE A 82 7.60 -13.42 -20.39
CA ILE A 82 7.34 -13.71 -21.78
C ILE A 82 7.88 -15.13 -21.96
N PRO A 83 7.06 -16.09 -22.41
CA PRO A 83 7.52 -17.45 -22.59
C PRO A 83 8.71 -17.46 -23.55
N ILE A 84 9.86 -17.89 -23.06
CA ILE A 84 11.01 -18.21 -23.89
C ILE A 84 10.73 -19.57 -24.52
N GLN A 85 11.07 -19.74 -25.81
CA GLN A 85 10.84 -21.00 -26.51
C GLN A 85 11.63 -22.12 -25.84
N THR A 86 10.99 -23.25 -25.56
CA THR A 86 11.60 -24.39 -24.83
C THR A 86 12.91 -24.87 -25.48
N GLU A 87 12.99 -24.85 -26.82
CA GLU A 87 14.19 -25.22 -27.57
C GLU A 87 15.37 -24.28 -27.28
N GLN A 88 15.11 -22.97 -27.16
CA GLN A 88 16.14 -21.99 -26.81
C GLN A 88 16.66 -22.21 -25.39
N VAL A 89 15.77 -22.52 -24.45
CA VAL A 89 16.14 -22.83 -23.06
C VAL A 89 16.98 -24.10 -23.00
N LEU A 90 16.60 -25.16 -23.73
CA LEU A 90 17.34 -26.41 -23.78
C LEU A 90 18.75 -26.24 -24.38
N ASN A 91 18.88 -25.50 -25.49
CA ASN A 91 20.17 -25.21 -26.09
C ASN A 91 21.09 -24.43 -25.14
N ILE A 92 20.53 -23.50 -24.37
CA ILE A 92 21.28 -22.72 -23.38
C ILE A 92 21.70 -23.57 -22.19
N ILE A 93 20.82 -24.43 -21.67
CA ILE A 93 21.16 -25.36 -20.59
C ILE A 93 22.26 -26.33 -21.05
N GLN A 94 22.17 -26.82 -22.29
CA GLN A 94 23.20 -27.67 -22.87
C GLN A 94 24.54 -26.94 -22.98
N MET A 95 24.54 -25.71 -23.48
CA MET A 95 25.73 -24.85 -23.53
C MET A 95 26.34 -24.64 -22.13
N LEU A 96 25.50 -24.35 -21.13
CA LEU A 96 25.97 -24.18 -19.75
C LEU A 96 26.58 -25.47 -19.18
N SER A 97 26.08 -26.64 -19.59
CA SER A 97 26.63 -27.94 -19.17
C SER A 97 27.97 -28.28 -19.83
N GLU A 98 28.24 -27.71 -21.00
CA GLU A 98 29.45 -27.94 -21.80
C GLU A 98 30.45 -26.77 -21.72
N LEU A 99 30.24 -25.83 -20.79
CA LEU A 99 31.15 -24.70 -20.58
C LEU A 99 32.58 -25.22 -20.31
N PRO A 100 33.61 -24.64 -20.97
CA PRO A 100 35.01 -25.03 -20.79
C PRO A 100 35.59 -24.47 -19.48
N LEU A 101 34.85 -24.62 -18.38
CA LEU A 101 35.27 -24.30 -17.03
C LEU A 101 35.75 -25.58 -16.36
N THR A 102 37.00 -25.59 -15.95
CA THR A 102 37.65 -26.69 -15.25
C THR A 102 37.61 -26.48 -13.74
N GLN A 103 37.88 -25.25 -13.29
CA GLN A 103 37.93 -24.87 -11.88
C GLN A 103 37.16 -23.58 -11.59
N GLY A 104 36.81 -22.82 -12.63
CA GLY A 104 35.92 -21.67 -12.50
C GLY A 104 34.45 -22.04 -12.24
N GLU A 105 33.67 -21.07 -11.77
CA GLU A 105 32.26 -21.24 -11.44
C GLU A 105 31.41 -20.12 -12.06
N ILE A 106 30.22 -20.47 -12.56
CA ILE A 106 29.19 -19.50 -12.91
C ILE A 106 28.40 -19.17 -11.65
N GLN A 107 28.48 -17.91 -11.20
CA GLN A 107 27.77 -17.43 -10.02
C GLN A 107 26.34 -17.01 -10.35
N HIS A 108 26.12 -16.48 -11.56
CA HIS A 108 24.82 -15.98 -11.97
C HIS A 108 24.62 -16.09 -13.47
N PHE A 109 23.47 -16.63 -13.88
CA PHE A 109 23.02 -16.63 -15.26
C PHE A 109 21.58 -16.14 -15.32
N GLU A 110 21.34 -15.13 -16.15
CA GLU A 110 20.03 -14.55 -16.38
C GLU A 110 19.74 -14.50 -17.88
N LEU A 111 18.62 -15.10 -18.27
CA LEU A 111 18.11 -15.09 -19.64
C LEU A 111 16.74 -14.42 -19.66
N GLN A 112 16.64 -13.33 -20.41
CA GLN A 112 15.41 -12.63 -20.74
C GLN A 112 15.27 -12.54 -22.27
N LYS A 113 14.10 -12.13 -22.77
CA LYS A 113 13.79 -12.10 -24.21
C LYS A 113 14.85 -11.38 -25.06
N ASP A 114 15.31 -10.21 -24.58
CA ASP A 114 16.24 -9.34 -25.30
C ASP A 114 17.51 -9.05 -24.48
N ARG A 115 17.71 -9.76 -23.36
CA ARG A 115 18.84 -9.55 -22.46
C ARG A 115 19.40 -10.85 -21.93
N ILE A 116 20.73 -10.95 -21.91
CA ILE A 116 21.47 -12.09 -21.38
C ILE A 116 22.55 -11.54 -20.46
N SER A 117 22.70 -12.14 -19.28
CA SER A 117 23.77 -11.83 -18.34
C SER A 117 24.39 -13.12 -17.84
N LEU A 118 25.71 -13.25 -17.98
CA LEU A 118 26.49 -14.36 -17.44
C LEU A 118 27.61 -13.79 -16.57
N GLU A 119 27.60 -14.15 -15.29
CA GLU A 119 28.62 -13.76 -14.33
C GLU A 119 29.27 -15.01 -13.72
N GLY A 120 30.60 -14.99 -13.66
CA GLY A 120 31.37 -16.10 -13.15
C GLY A 120 32.77 -15.71 -12.71
N ILE A 121 33.48 -16.71 -12.22
CA ILE A 121 34.89 -16.63 -11.85
C ILE A 121 35.63 -17.67 -12.70
N ALA A 122 36.72 -17.26 -13.34
CA ALA A 122 37.72 -18.16 -13.92
C ALA A 122 38.93 -18.20 -12.98
N VAL A 123 39.55 -19.37 -12.79
CA VAL A 123 40.67 -19.53 -11.85
C VAL A 123 41.99 -19.10 -12.49
N ASN A 124 42.05 -19.03 -13.82
CA ASN A 124 43.22 -18.56 -14.54
C ASN A 124 42.86 -17.85 -15.85
N GLN A 125 43.79 -17.05 -16.38
CA GLN A 125 43.59 -16.30 -17.62
C GLN A 125 43.36 -17.20 -18.83
N LYS A 126 44.02 -18.37 -18.89
CA LYS A 126 43.89 -19.31 -20.00
C LYS A 126 42.49 -19.91 -20.09
N GLU A 127 41.85 -20.18 -18.96
CA GLU A 127 40.48 -20.67 -18.83
C GLU A 127 39.50 -19.59 -19.29
N PHE A 128 39.73 -18.33 -18.94
CA PHE A 128 38.95 -17.21 -19.45
C PHE A 128 39.08 -17.04 -20.98
N GLU A 129 40.30 -17.16 -21.51
CA GLU A 129 40.57 -17.08 -22.97
C GLU A 129 39.90 -18.21 -23.76
N GLN A 130 39.64 -19.37 -23.14
CA GLN A 130 38.88 -20.46 -23.74
C GLN A 130 37.36 -20.24 -23.63
N LEU A 131 36.91 -19.63 -22.55
CA LEU A 131 35.51 -19.36 -22.27
C LEU A 131 34.92 -18.25 -23.16
N GLN A 132 35.67 -17.16 -23.40
CA GLN A 132 35.21 -16.06 -24.24
C GLN A 132 34.74 -16.50 -25.66
N PRO A 133 35.56 -17.20 -26.47
CA PRO A 133 35.15 -17.60 -27.82
C PRO A 133 33.99 -18.60 -27.80
N TYR A 134 33.93 -19.46 -26.76
CA TYR A 134 32.82 -20.39 -26.58
C TYR A 134 31.50 -19.65 -26.37
N ILE A 135 31.46 -18.64 -25.49
CA ILE A 135 30.23 -17.87 -25.25
C ILE A 135 29.84 -17.05 -26.49
N VAL A 136 30.81 -16.44 -27.18
CA VAL A 136 30.55 -15.65 -28.41
C VAL A 136 29.95 -16.51 -29.52
N GLN A 137 30.26 -17.82 -29.57
CA GLN A 137 29.65 -18.73 -30.54
C GLN A 137 28.13 -18.87 -30.33
N TYR A 138 27.66 -18.88 -29.09
CA TYR A 138 26.24 -18.97 -28.76
C TYR A 138 25.55 -17.60 -28.73
N PHE A 139 26.31 -16.55 -28.41
CA PHE A 139 25.80 -15.19 -28.24
C PHE A 139 26.73 -14.18 -28.95
N PRO A 140 26.54 -13.93 -30.25
CA PRO A 140 27.49 -13.15 -31.05
C PRO A 140 27.61 -11.67 -30.63
N ASP A 141 26.55 -11.08 -30.06
CA ASP A 141 26.56 -9.67 -29.64
C ASP A 141 26.88 -9.48 -28.15
N ILE A 142 27.30 -10.54 -27.45
CA ILE A 142 27.62 -10.46 -26.03
C ILE A 142 28.91 -9.68 -25.79
N ARG A 143 28.91 -8.79 -24.79
CA ARG A 143 30.07 -7.96 -24.46
C ARG A 143 30.56 -8.27 -23.06
N LEU A 144 31.88 -8.21 -22.89
CA LEU A 144 32.52 -8.29 -21.58
C LEU A 144 32.37 -6.92 -20.89
N ASN A 145 31.47 -6.85 -19.92
CA ASN A 145 31.16 -5.62 -19.20
C ASN A 145 32.02 -5.45 -17.96
N GLN A 146 32.47 -6.54 -17.35
CA GLN A 146 33.33 -6.51 -16.17
C GLN A 146 34.40 -7.59 -16.27
N PHE A 147 35.64 -7.22 -15.98
CA PHE A 147 36.77 -8.14 -15.87
C PHE A 147 37.70 -7.63 -14.77
N VAL A 148 37.68 -8.29 -13.61
CA VAL A 148 38.41 -7.85 -12.42
C VAL A 148 39.21 -9.01 -11.83
N PRO A 149 40.54 -8.87 -11.66
CA PRO A 149 41.34 -9.84 -10.93
C PRO A 149 41.04 -9.75 -9.43
N LYS A 150 40.78 -10.89 -8.79
CA LYS A 150 40.61 -11.05 -7.35
C LYS A 150 41.93 -11.44 -6.69
N SER A 151 42.00 -11.27 -5.37
CA SER A 151 43.20 -11.47 -4.54
C SER A 151 43.77 -12.90 -4.54
N ASN A 152 43.03 -13.89 -5.07
CA ASN A 152 43.39 -15.30 -5.10
C ASN A 152 43.75 -15.82 -6.50
N ASN A 153 44.22 -14.94 -7.41
CA ASN A 153 44.50 -15.28 -8.82
C ASN A 153 43.26 -15.64 -9.67
N GLU A 154 42.08 -15.56 -9.08
CA GLU A 154 40.77 -15.67 -9.73
C GLU A 154 40.45 -14.41 -10.55
N LEU A 155 39.74 -14.59 -11.65
CA LEU A 155 39.28 -13.55 -12.56
C LEU A 155 37.76 -13.53 -12.55
N GLN A 156 37.17 -12.49 -11.99
CA GLN A 156 35.73 -12.28 -12.09
C GLN A 156 35.40 -11.66 -13.44
N PHE A 157 34.46 -12.28 -14.15
CA PHE A 157 33.99 -11.80 -15.43
C PHE A 157 32.47 -11.62 -15.42
N LYS A 158 32.00 -10.63 -16.18
CA LYS A 158 30.59 -10.42 -16.46
C LYS A 158 30.38 -10.14 -17.93
N PHE A 159 29.61 -11.00 -18.58
CA PHE A 159 29.15 -10.83 -19.94
C PHE A 159 27.71 -10.36 -19.94
N GLU A 160 27.39 -9.31 -20.70
CA GLU A 160 26.02 -8.84 -20.88
C GLU A 160 25.73 -8.59 -22.37
N GLN A 161 24.54 -8.98 -22.82
CA GLN A 161 23.96 -8.66 -24.13
C GLN A 161 22.56 -8.07 -23.88
N GLY A 162 22.17 -7.04 -24.63
CA GLY A 162 20.87 -6.38 -24.50
C GLY A 162 20.94 -4.97 -23.88
N ASN A 163 19.91 -4.15 -24.12
CA ASN A 163 19.85 -2.80 -23.57
C ASN A 163 19.52 -2.84 -22.07
N LYS A 164 20.30 -2.07 -21.27
CA LYS A 164 19.88 -1.62 -19.95
C LYS A 164 18.87 -0.50 -20.16
N GLU A 165 17.59 -0.82 -20.28
CA GLU A 165 16.52 0.17 -20.09
C GLU A 165 16.15 0.28 -18.61
#